data_AF-A0A3M1N4L3-F1
#
_entry.id   AF-A0A3M1N4L3-F1
#
_cell.length_a   1.000
_cell.length_b   1.000
_cell.length_c   1.000
_cell.angle_alpha   90.00
_cell.angle_beta   90.00
_cell.angle_gamma   90.00
#
_symmetry.space_group_name_H-M   'P 1'
#
loop_
_entity.id
_entity.type
_entity.pdbx_description
1 polymer ?
#
loop_
_entity_poly.entity_id
_entity_poly.type
_entity_poly.pdbx_seq_one_letter_code
_entity_poly.pdbx_strand_id
1 'polypeptide(L)'
;MSLLSHRNFGLIRYNSIWQNSAALLALILWRVPASARLMGHIGLFFLFSSFMTAYGYLVNDLADVELDRKHGKSNAFAHTPLPQAISILLGLLAAGALTAAPFLRRPSFTSLWVLWLAVASFYSLPPLRLKTRGAIGLCATVLAQQTLPLLLLLAAFDTPWTRLG
;
A
#
# COMPACT_ATOMS: atom_id res chain seq x y z
N MET A 1 7.50 -28.31 5.64
CA MET A 1 6.42 -27.62 4.90
C MET A 1 5.32 -27.29 5.90
N SER A 2 5.19 -26.02 6.30
CA SER A 2 4.01 -25.53 7.04
C SER A 2 3.88 -24.04 6.72
N LEU A 3 3.24 -23.77 5.59
CA LEU A 3 2.87 -22.42 5.16
C LEU A 3 1.72 -21.83 6.00
N LEU A 4 1.27 -22.54 7.04
CA LEU A 4 0.07 -22.24 7.83
C LEU A 4 0.35 -22.23 9.35
N SER A 5 1.50 -21.71 9.78
CA SER A 5 1.70 -21.43 11.21
C SER A 5 1.05 -20.10 11.59
N HIS A 6 0.35 -20.10 12.73
CA HIS A 6 -0.37 -18.96 13.32
C HIS A 6 0.47 -17.67 13.47
N ARG A 7 1.81 -17.77 13.39
CA ARG A 7 2.77 -16.66 13.46
C ARG A 7 2.89 -15.82 12.17
N ASN A 8 2.55 -16.38 11.00
CA ASN A 8 2.67 -15.68 9.70
C ASN A 8 1.43 -14.87 9.31
N PHE A 9 0.35 -14.95 10.10
CA PHE A 9 -0.86 -14.16 9.89
C PHE A 9 -0.69 -12.67 10.23
N GLY A 10 0.51 -12.19 10.58
CA GLY A 10 0.77 -10.76 10.79
C GLY A 10 0.40 -9.89 9.57
N LEU A 11 0.59 -10.43 8.36
CA LEU A 11 0.16 -9.80 7.10
C LEU A 11 -1.37 -9.72 6.93
N ILE A 12 -2.11 -10.63 7.57
CA ILE A 12 -3.58 -10.70 7.54
C ILE A 12 -4.20 -9.98 8.76
N ARG A 13 -3.49 -9.90 9.89
CA ARG A 13 -4.00 -9.37 11.17
C ARG A 13 -4.00 -7.86 11.30
N TYR A 14 -3.42 -7.11 10.36
CA TYR A 14 -3.50 -5.66 10.41
C TYR A 14 -3.47 -5.06 9.00
N ASN A 15 -4.40 -5.47 8.15
CA ASN A 15 -4.55 -4.79 6.88
C ASN A 15 -5.56 -3.65 7.06
N SER A 16 -5.04 -2.46 7.34
CA SER A 16 -5.78 -1.20 7.29
C SER A 16 -6.46 -0.97 5.93
N ILE A 17 -6.05 -1.69 4.87
CA ILE A 17 -6.79 -1.77 3.60
C ILE A 17 -8.14 -2.46 3.81
N TRP A 18 -8.24 -3.59 4.52
CA TRP A 18 -9.54 -4.25 4.74
C TRP A 18 -10.46 -3.39 5.60
N GLN A 19 -9.93 -2.75 6.64
CA GLN A 19 -10.73 -1.90 7.53
C GLN A 19 -11.23 -0.62 6.86
N ASN A 20 -10.42 0.03 6.02
CA ASN A 20 -10.81 1.29 5.36
C ASN A 20 -11.48 1.08 3.99
N SER A 21 -11.16 0.01 3.27
CA SER A 21 -11.70 -0.21 1.92
C SER A 21 -13.03 -0.94 1.94
N ALA A 22 -13.30 -1.82 2.90
CA ALA A 22 -14.54 -2.59 2.93
C ALA A 22 -15.78 -1.71 3.15
N ALA A 23 -15.70 -0.76 4.07
CA ALA A 23 -16.82 0.15 4.37
C ALA A 23 -17.11 1.10 3.19
N LEU A 24 -16.09 1.65 2.53
CA LEU A 24 -16.29 2.50 1.36
C LEU A 24 -16.67 1.72 0.11
N LEU A 25 -16.13 0.52 -0.10
CA LEU A 25 -16.62 -0.35 -1.16
C LEU A 25 -18.10 -0.67 -0.95
N ALA A 26 -18.50 -1.00 0.28
CA ALA A 26 -19.89 -1.26 0.60
C ALA A 26 -20.77 -0.04 0.30
N LEU A 27 -20.32 1.18 0.60
CA LEU A 27 -21.03 2.42 0.25
C LEU A 27 -21.11 2.67 -1.27
N ILE A 28 -20.06 2.37 -2.02
CA ILE A 28 -20.03 2.49 -3.49
C ILE A 28 -21.00 1.47 -4.11
N LEU A 29 -20.94 0.21 -3.66
CA LEU A 29 -21.82 -0.87 -4.11
C LEU A 29 -23.28 -0.64 -3.73
N TRP A 30 -23.54 0.02 -2.60
CA TRP A 30 -24.89 0.36 -2.15
C TRP A 30 -25.54 1.45 -3.03
N ARG A 31 -24.75 2.37 -3.59
CA ARG A 31 -25.27 3.54 -4.31
C ARG A 31 -25.17 3.47 -5.83
N VAL A 32 -24.30 2.61 -6.37
CA VAL A 32 -24.08 2.49 -7.82
C VAL A 32 -24.51 1.10 -8.26
N PRO A 33 -25.40 0.97 -9.27
CA PRO A 33 -25.73 -0.35 -9.81
C PRO A 33 -24.46 -1.03 -10.30
N ALA A 34 -24.28 -2.28 -9.87
CA ALA A 34 -23.08 -3.04 -10.20
C ALA A 34 -22.96 -3.20 -11.71
N SER A 35 -21.89 -2.64 -12.29
CA SER A 35 -21.53 -2.82 -13.71
C SER A 35 -20.21 -3.57 -13.82
N ALA A 36 -20.02 -4.33 -14.91
CA ALA A 36 -18.76 -5.04 -15.16
C ALA A 36 -17.55 -4.08 -15.17
N ARG A 37 -17.76 -2.85 -15.66
CA ARG A 37 -16.75 -1.79 -15.64
C ARG A 37 -16.39 -1.39 -14.21
N LEU A 38 -17.37 -1.17 -13.34
CA LEU A 38 -17.12 -0.86 -11.92
C LEU A 38 -16.37 -2.00 -11.23
N MET A 39 -16.78 -3.25 -11.47
CA MET A 39 -16.13 -4.43 -10.90
C MET A 39 -14.65 -4.53 -11.35
N GLY A 40 -14.38 -4.25 -12.62
CA GLY A 40 -13.01 -4.19 -13.14
C GLY A 40 -12.16 -3.12 -12.46
N HIS A 41 -12.67 -1.90 -12.27
CA HIS A 41 -11.94 -0.84 -11.57
C HIS A 41 -11.70 -1.17 -10.09
N ILE A 42 -12.70 -1.76 -9.42
CA ILE A 42 -12.55 -2.27 -8.06
C ILE A 42 -11.42 -3.29 -7.98
N GLY A 43 -11.42 -4.29 -8.87
CA GLY A 43 -10.37 -5.32 -8.91
C GLY A 43 -8.98 -4.72 -9.16
N LEU A 44 -8.86 -3.79 -10.10
CA LEU A 44 -7.60 -3.08 -10.38
C LEU A 44 -7.13 -2.25 -9.19
N PHE A 45 -8.04 -1.56 -8.49
CA PHE A 45 -7.69 -0.81 -7.28
C PHE A 45 -7.21 -1.73 -6.15
N PHE A 46 -7.85 -2.89 -5.96
CA PHE A 46 -7.39 -3.88 -4.98
C PHE A 46 -5.99 -4.42 -5.28
N LEU A 47 -5.71 -4.72 -6.56
CA LEU A 47 -4.37 -5.15 -6.98
C LEU A 47 -3.33 -4.04 -6.74
N PHE A 48 -3.64 -2.81 -7.15
CA PHE A 48 -2.82 -1.63 -6.87
C PHE A 48 -2.51 -1.49 -5.37
N SER A 49 -3.55 -1.51 -4.54
CA SER A 49 -3.42 -1.38 -3.08
C SER A 49 -2.57 -2.49 -2.47
N SER A 50 -2.70 -3.71 -2.99
CA SER A 50 -1.91 -4.88 -2.56
C SER A 50 -0.43 -4.72 -2.92
N PHE A 51 -0.11 -4.33 -4.16
CA PHE A 51 1.27 -4.09 -4.60
C PHE A 51 1.92 -2.93 -3.83
N MET A 52 1.19 -1.85 -3.60
CA MET A 52 1.70 -0.71 -2.82
C MET A 52 1.93 -1.10 -1.37
N THR A 53 1.02 -1.84 -0.75
CA THR A 53 1.23 -2.33 0.61
C THR A 53 2.43 -3.27 0.71
N ALA A 54 2.59 -4.18 -0.24
CA ALA A 54 3.77 -5.03 -0.33
C ALA A 54 5.05 -4.19 -0.46
N TYR A 55 5.04 -3.14 -1.29
CA TYR A 55 6.15 -2.19 -1.39
C TYR A 55 6.47 -1.55 -0.03
N GLY A 56 5.46 -1.04 0.67
CA GLY A 56 5.64 -0.38 1.98
C GLY A 56 6.25 -1.30 3.05
N TYR A 57 5.83 -2.57 3.10
CA TYR A 57 6.43 -3.56 3.99
C TYR A 57 7.86 -3.92 3.58
N LEU A 58 8.08 -4.20 2.29
CA LEU A 58 9.40 -4.64 1.82
C LEU A 58 10.43 -3.53 1.84
N VAL A 59 10.06 -2.27 1.56
CA VAL A 59 11.00 -1.15 1.70
C VAL A 59 11.40 -0.94 3.17
N ASN A 60 10.48 -1.23 4.11
CA ASN A 60 10.82 -1.26 5.54
C ASN A 60 11.79 -2.39 5.87
N ASP A 61 11.52 -3.61 5.41
CA ASP A 61 12.40 -4.77 5.63
C ASP A 61 13.79 -4.52 5.04
N LEU A 62 13.88 -3.93 3.84
CA LEU A 62 15.16 -3.57 3.22
C LEU A 62 15.96 -2.60 4.10
N ALA A 63 15.29 -1.61 4.69
CA ALA A 63 15.93 -0.63 5.58
C ALA A 63 16.39 -1.24 6.92
N ASP A 64 15.73 -2.32 7.36
CA ASP A 64 15.93 -2.90 8.68
C ASP A 64 16.70 -4.23 8.67
N VAL A 65 17.23 -4.71 7.53
CA VAL A 65 17.94 -6.02 7.43
C VAL A 65 18.91 -6.26 8.59
N GLU A 66 19.83 -5.32 8.83
CA GLU A 66 20.84 -5.45 9.89
C GLU A 66 20.24 -5.31 11.30
N LEU A 67 19.22 -4.46 11.47
CA LEU A 67 18.54 -4.27 12.74
C LEU A 67 17.75 -5.51 13.12
N ASP A 68 16.98 -6.07 12.18
CA ASP A 68 16.22 -7.29 12.36
C ASP A 68 17.14 -8.49 12.64
N ARG A 69 18.28 -8.57 11.96
CA ARG A 69 19.32 -9.59 12.22
C ARG A 69 19.82 -9.54 13.66
N LYS A 70 20.12 -8.35 14.20
CA LYS A 70 20.59 -8.19 15.59
C LYS A 70 19.54 -8.61 16.63
N HIS A 71 18.26 -8.50 16.29
CA HIS A 71 17.15 -8.85 17.19
C HIS A 71 16.59 -10.26 16.93
N GLY A 72 17.20 -11.05 16.04
CA GLY A 72 16.72 -12.38 15.68
C GLY A 72 15.34 -12.39 15.00
N LYS A 73 14.93 -11.26 14.40
CA LYS A 73 13.66 -11.13 13.67
C LYS A 73 13.84 -11.60 12.23
N SER A 74 12.85 -12.34 11.71
CA SER A 74 12.80 -12.71 10.29
C SER A 74 12.60 -11.48 9.41
N ASN A 75 13.33 -11.40 8.31
CA ASN A 75 13.29 -10.27 7.37
C ASN A 75 13.32 -10.80 5.93
N ALA A 76 12.49 -10.23 5.05
CA ALA A 76 12.32 -10.71 3.68
C ALA A 76 13.61 -10.66 2.84
N PHE A 77 14.55 -9.76 3.18
CA PHE A 77 15.79 -9.55 2.44
C PHE A 77 17.05 -9.99 3.19
N ALA A 78 16.92 -10.75 4.29
CA ALA A 78 18.05 -11.21 5.11
C ALA A 78 19.16 -11.94 4.32
N HIS A 79 18.78 -12.63 3.23
CA HIS A 79 19.70 -13.39 2.38
C HIS A 79 19.60 -12.97 0.90
N THR A 80 19.10 -11.77 0.64
CA THR A 80 18.88 -11.27 -0.71
C THR A 80 19.91 -10.19 -1.05
N PRO A 81 20.67 -10.33 -2.15
CA PRO A 81 21.55 -9.27 -2.61
C PRO A 81 20.79 -7.97 -2.88
N LEU A 82 21.39 -6.82 -2.54
CA LEU A 82 20.76 -5.50 -2.70
C LEU A 82 20.19 -5.26 -4.11
N PRO A 83 20.87 -5.58 -5.23
CA PRO A 83 20.30 -5.39 -6.57
C PRO A 83 19.01 -6.18 -6.79
N GLN A 84 18.92 -7.40 -6.24
CA GLN A 84 17.72 -8.22 -6.35
C GLN A 84 16.58 -7.64 -5.50
N ALA A 85 16.87 -7.16 -4.29
CA ALA A 85 15.88 -6.49 -3.45
C ALA A 85 15.33 -5.22 -4.13
N ILE A 86 16.21 -4.39 -4.71
CA ILE A 86 15.81 -3.21 -5.48
C ILE A 86 14.93 -3.60 -6.67
N SER A 87 15.30 -4.62 -7.45
CA SER A 87 14.49 -5.10 -8.57
C SER A 87 13.09 -5.56 -8.15
N ILE A 88 12.96 -6.22 -6.99
CA ILE A 88 11.66 -6.60 -6.43
C ILE A 88 10.83 -5.36 -6.10
N LEU A 89 11.42 -4.35 -5.43
CA LEU A 89 10.73 -3.11 -5.10
C LEU A 89 10.29 -2.34 -6.36
N LEU A 90 11.17 -2.24 -7.37
CA LEU A 90 10.84 -1.62 -8.66
C LEU A 90 9.74 -2.40 -9.40
N GLY A 91 9.78 -3.72 -9.35
CA GLY A 91 8.73 -4.58 -9.90
C GLY A 91 7.36 -4.33 -9.25
N LEU A 92 7.32 -4.17 -7.92
CA LEU A 92 6.10 -3.81 -7.20
C LEU A 92 5.59 -2.41 -7.56
N LEU A 93 6.49 -1.43 -7.70
CA LEU A 93 6.13 -0.09 -8.15
C LEU A 93 5.57 -0.10 -9.58
N ALA A 94 6.20 -0.86 -10.49
CA ALA A 94 5.72 -1.01 -11.86
C ALA A 94 4.35 -1.71 -11.92
N ALA A 95 4.16 -2.81 -11.17
CA ALA A 95 2.87 -3.52 -11.09
C ALA A 95 1.78 -2.62 -10.49
N GLY A 96 2.11 -1.84 -9.46
CA GLY A 96 1.23 -0.80 -8.92
C GLY A 96 0.87 0.25 -9.96
N ALA A 97 1.84 0.80 -10.70
CA ALA A 97 1.60 1.78 -11.74
C ALA A 97 0.68 1.25 -12.85
N LEU A 98 0.92 0.02 -13.30
CA LEU A 98 0.11 -0.65 -14.33
C LEU A 98 -1.33 -0.85 -13.88
N THR A 99 -1.54 -1.32 -12.64
CA THR A 99 -2.89 -1.50 -12.08
C THR A 99 -3.57 -0.17 -11.74
N ALA A 100 -2.80 0.88 -11.47
CA ALA A 100 -3.30 2.22 -11.25
C ALA A 100 -3.65 2.99 -12.54
N ALA A 101 -3.28 2.48 -13.72
CA ALA A 101 -3.37 3.20 -15.00
C ALA A 101 -4.72 3.91 -15.26
N PRO A 102 -5.91 3.31 -14.97
CA PRO A 102 -7.20 3.99 -15.15
C PRO A 102 -7.39 5.24 -14.27
N PHE A 103 -6.67 5.33 -13.15
CA PHE A 103 -6.82 6.38 -12.14
C PHE A 103 -5.77 7.48 -12.29
N LEU A 104 -4.65 7.24 -12.99
CA LEU A 104 -3.53 8.19 -13.11
C LEU A 104 -3.89 9.52 -13.78
N ARG A 105 -4.95 9.55 -14.59
CA ARG A 105 -5.46 10.79 -15.21
C ARG A 105 -6.18 11.71 -14.22
N ARG A 106 -6.46 11.23 -13.00
CA ARG A 106 -7.10 12.01 -11.94
C ARG A 106 -6.01 12.70 -11.10
N PRO A 107 -5.88 14.04 -11.14
CA PRO A 107 -4.79 14.73 -10.45
C PRO A 107 -4.78 14.46 -8.93
N SER A 108 -5.94 14.40 -8.29
CA SER A 108 -6.09 14.07 -6.87
C SER A 108 -5.50 12.71 -6.53
N PHE A 109 -5.81 11.68 -7.33
CA PHE A 109 -5.28 10.33 -7.13
C PHE A 109 -3.76 10.31 -7.28
N THR A 110 -3.23 10.89 -8.35
CA THR A 110 -1.78 10.89 -8.63
C THR A 110 -1.00 11.65 -7.56
N SER A 111 -1.47 12.82 -7.13
CA SER A 111 -0.83 13.59 -6.04
C SER A 111 -0.84 12.83 -4.72
N LEU A 112 -1.96 12.19 -4.37
CA LEU A 112 -2.06 11.37 -3.15
C LEU A 112 -1.17 10.13 -3.23
N TRP A 113 -1.02 9.53 -4.41
CA TRP A 113 -0.18 8.35 -4.57
C TRP A 113 1.30 8.69 -4.43
N VAL A 114 1.74 9.79 -5.05
CA VAL A 114 3.11 10.30 -4.88
C VAL A 114 3.38 10.65 -3.41
N LEU A 115 2.43 11.30 -2.74
CA LEU A 115 2.56 11.61 -1.32
C LEU A 115 2.65 10.33 -0.46
N TRP A 116 1.79 9.34 -0.72
CA TRP A 116 1.82 8.06 -0.04
C TRP A 116 3.17 7.36 -0.23
N LEU A 117 3.67 7.33 -1.47
CA LEU A 117 4.96 6.72 -1.80
C LEU A 117 6.11 7.41 -1.06
N ALA A 118 6.09 8.75 -1.00
CA ALA A 118 7.06 9.53 -0.27
C ALA A 118 7.02 9.24 1.24
N VAL A 119 5.83 9.25 1.86
CA VAL A 119 5.67 8.97 3.29
C VAL A 119 6.11 7.53 3.61
N ALA A 120 5.68 6.53 2.83
CA ALA A 120 6.06 5.14 3.04
C ALA A 120 7.58 4.92 2.92
N SER A 121 8.22 5.56 1.93
CA SER A 121 9.67 5.47 1.72
C SER A 121 10.45 6.18 2.82
N PHE A 122 10.10 7.44 3.12
CA PHE A 122 10.79 8.26 4.11
C PHE A 122 10.56 7.79 5.54
N TYR A 123 9.47 7.06 5.80
CA TYR A 123 9.26 6.38 7.06
C TYR A 123 10.43 5.43 7.40
N SER A 124 10.90 4.67 6.40
CA SER A 124 11.88 3.59 6.59
C SER A 124 13.29 3.95 6.18
N LEU A 125 13.48 4.66 5.06
CA LEU A 125 14.77 4.88 4.43
C LEU A 125 15.48 6.14 4.95
N PRO A 126 16.82 6.15 4.99
CA PRO A 126 17.60 7.38 5.21
C PRO A 126 17.42 8.37 4.04
N PRO A 127 17.67 9.68 4.26
CA PRO A 127 18.16 10.30 5.51
C PRO A 127 17.06 10.60 6.53
N LEU A 128 15.78 10.50 6.15
CA LEU A 128 14.67 10.93 7.01
C LEU A 128 14.35 9.90 8.08
N ARG A 129 14.15 8.63 7.69
CA ARG A 129 13.79 7.49 8.54
C ARG A 129 12.79 7.89 9.65
N LEU A 130 11.65 8.44 9.25
CA LEU A 130 10.72 9.15 10.14
C LEU A 130 10.27 8.30 11.33
N LYS A 131 10.27 6.96 11.21
CA LYS A 131 9.94 6.04 12.31
C LYS A 131 10.78 6.21 13.57
N THR A 132 11.97 6.82 13.49
CA THR A 132 12.82 7.11 14.65
C THR A 132 12.59 8.49 15.25
N ARG A 133 11.67 9.31 14.69
CA ARG A 133 11.45 10.72 15.06
C ARG A 133 10.24 10.94 15.97
N GLY A 134 9.98 10.01 16.89
CA GLY A 134 8.92 10.13 17.90
C GLY A 134 7.53 10.40 17.29
N ALA A 135 6.89 11.51 17.68
CA ALA A 135 5.56 11.89 17.22
C ALA A 135 5.45 12.01 15.70
N ILE A 136 6.49 12.48 15.01
CA ILE A 136 6.50 12.58 13.54
C ILE A 136 6.42 11.18 12.91
N GLY A 137 7.11 10.20 13.49
CA GLY A 137 7.03 8.80 13.07
C GLY A 137 5.64 8.21 13.25
N LEU A 138 4.99 8.52 14.38
CA LEU A 138 3.61 8.12 14.64
C LEU A 138 2.64 8.77 13.63
N CYS A 139 2.78 10.06 13.35
CA CYS A 139 1.96 10.72 12.33
C CYS A 139 2.17 10.08 10.95
N ALA A 140 3.43 9.84 10.55
CA ALA A 140 3.77 9.22 9.28
C ALA A 140 3.17 7.81 9.15
N THR A 141 3.19 7.00 10.21
CA THR A 141 2.61 5.64 10.17
C THR A 141 1.10 5.68 10.01
N VAL A 142 0.40 6.56 10.73
CA VAL A 142 -1.06 6.71 10.61
C VAL A 142 -1.46 7.21 9.23
N LEU A 143 -0.69 8.18 8.68
CA LEU A 143 -0.92 8.70 7.33
C LEU A 143 -0.74 7.60 6.28
N ALA A 144 0.38 6.88 6.30
CA ALA A 144 0.69 5.84 5.31
C ALA A 144 -0.21 4.61 5.41
N GLN A 145 -0.61 4.22 6.62
CA GLN A 145 -1.40 3.00 6.82
C GLN A 145 -2.90 3.23 6.69
N GLN A 146 -3.44 4.39 7.05
CA GLN A 146 -4.88 4.61 7.11
C GLN A 146 -5.35 5.77 6.26
N THR A 147 -4.86 6.98 6.53
CA THR A 147 -5.43 8.21 5.98
C THR A 147 -5.25 8.29 4.46
N LEU A 148 -4.02 8.11 3.98
CA LEU A 148 -3.71 8.22 2.55
C LEU A 148 -4.31 7.07 1.72
N PRO A 149 -4.30 5.79 2.16
CA PRO A 149 -5.03 4.72 1.46
C PRO A 149 -6.54 5.00 1.30
N LEU A 150 -7.18 5.56 2.33
CA LEU A 150 -8.59 5.95 2.26
C LEU A 150 -8.82 7.08 1.24
N LEU A 151 -7.99 8.13 1.29
CA LEU A 151 -8.08 9.24 0.34
C LEU A 151 -7.79 8.79 -1.09
N LEU A 152 -6.88 7.83 -1.29
CA LEU A 152 -6.60 7.22 -2.60
C LEU A 152 -7.82 6.48 -3.15
N LEU A 153 -8.52 5.72 -2.31
CA LEU A 153 -9.77 5.06 -2.69
C LEU A 153 -10.81 6.10 -3.11
N LEU A 154 -11.02 7.13 -2.30
CA LEU A 154 -11.93 8.23 -2.64
C LEU A 154 -11.56 8.87 -3.97
N ALA A 155 -10.30 9.27 -4.17
CA ALA A 155 -9.85 9.90 -5.40
C ALA A 155 -9.95 8.99 -6.64
N ALA A 156 -9.73 7.67 -6.47
CA ALA A 156 -9.87 6.68 -7.54
C ALA A 156 -11.32 6.53 -8.02
N PHE A 157 -12.30 6.81 -7.15
CA PHE A 157 -13.73 6.71 -7.45
C PHE A 157 -14.47 8.05 -7.40
N ASP A 158 -13.75 9.18 -7.21
CA ASP A 158 -14.24 10.56 -7.22
C ASP A 158 -14.72 10.94 -8.62
N THR A 159 -15.94 10.52 -8.92
CA THR A 159 -16.59 10.68 -10.21
C THR A 159 -18.01 11.14 -9.91
N PRO A 160 -18.58 12.13 -10.63
CA PRO A 160 -20.00 12.38 -10.56
C PRO A 160 -20.70 11.07 -10.91
N TRP A 161 -21.46 10.53 -9.96
CA TRP A 161 -22.08 9.20 -9.96
C TRP A 161 -22.97 8.92 -11.18
N THR A 162 -23.20 9.93 -12.01
CA THR A 162 -23.96 9.93 -13.26
C THR A 162 -23.20 9.39 -14.48
N ARG A 163 -21.87 9.19 -14.43
CA ARG A 163 -21.06 8.76 -15.59
C ARG A 163 -20.57 7.30 -15.56
N LEU A 164 -20.99 6.53 -14.55
CA LEU A 164 -20.63 5.11 -14.40
C LEU A 164 -21.75 4.15 -14.84
N GLY A 165 -22.88 4.70 -15.29
CA GLY A 165 -23.96 3.99 -16.00
C GLY A 165 -23.68 3.89 -17.50
#